data_AF-A0A662SR20-F1
#
_entry.id   AF-A0A662SR20-F1
#
_cell.length_a   1.000
_cell.length_b   1.000
_cell.length_c   1.000
_cell.angle_alpha   90.00
_cell.angle_beta   90.00
_cell.angle_gamma   90.00
#
_symmetry.space_group_name_H-M   'P 1'
#
loop_
_entity.id
_entity.type
_entity.pdbx_description
1 polymer ?
#
loop_
_entity_poly.entity_id
_entity_poly.type
_entity_poly.pdbx_seq_one_letter_code
_entity_poly.pdbx_strand_id
1 'polypeptide(L)'
;MRIIELNVRGTRRRLKKRRVAVRTPSGKVVYHYKAKRHGPARCAICKKPLNATPTGPKSSMKKLPKSKKRPNRPYGGYLCPSCFRKIVRKEALREGEILLKGGISVT
;
A
#
# COMPACT_ATOMS: atom_id res chain seq x y z
N MET A 1 14.50 15.47 -35.93
CA MET A 1 13.78 14.27 -35.44
C MET A 1 12.74 14.70 -34.42
N ARG A 2 11.45 14.59 -34.78
CA ARG A 2 10.35 14.94 -33.87
C ARG A 2 10.30 13.88 -32.75
N ILE A 3 9.89 14.27 -31.54
CA ILE A 3 9.67 13.37 -30.39
C ILE A 3 8.83 12.13 -30.76
N ILE A 4 8.01 12.27 -31.79
CA ILE A 4 7.07 11.30 -32.34
C ILE A 4 7.79 10.10 -33.02
N GLU A 5 8.97 10.27 -33.63
CA GLU A 5 9.67 9.23 -34.40
C GLU A 5 10.38 8.19 -33.52
N LEU A 6 10.81 8.55 -32.31
CA LEU A 6 11.33 7.59 -31.34
C LEU A 6 10.22 6.73 -30.69
N ASN A 7 8.96 7.08 -30.94
CA ASN A 7 7.80 6.34 -30.51
C ASN A 7 7.41 5.25 -31.52
N VAL A 8 8.38 4.69 -32.27
CA VAL A 8 8.16 3.41 -32.93
C VAL A 8 7.70 2.45 -31.84
N ARG A 9 6.46 2.00 -31.97
CA ARG A 9 5.85 0.98 -31.13
C ARG A 9 6.67 -0.28 -31.33
N GLY A 10 7.76 -0.44 -30.59
CA GLY A 10 8.51 -1.69 -30.56
C GLY A 10 7.54 -2.83 -30.27
N THR A 11 7.71 -3.95 -30.98
CA THR A 11 6.84 -5.14 -31.04
C THR A 11 6.50 -5.78 -29.68
N ARG A 12 7.06 -5.30 -28.57
CA ARG A 12 6.82 -5.81 -27.21
C ARG A 12 5.63 -5.12 -26.54
N ARG A 13 4.42 -5.42 -27.02
CA ARG A 13 3.11 -5.03 -26.43
C ARG A 13 2.91 -5.46 -24.96
N ARG A 14 3.77 -6.34 -24.41
CA ARG A 14 3.58 -7.06 -23.13
C ARG A 14 4.37 -6.53 -21.91
N LEU A 15 5.15 -5.45 -22.03
CA LEU A 15 5.97 -4.97 -20.89
C LEU A 15 5.11 -4.20 -19.87
N LYS A 16 5.06 -4.67 -18.61
CA LYS A 16 4.44 -3.99 -17.45
C LYS A 16 5.16 -2.69 -17.01
N LYS A 17 5.93 -2.05 -17.90
CA LYS A 17 6.78 -0.88 -17.62
C LYS A 17 6.34 0.30 -18.49
N ARG A 18 6.33 1.51 -17.92
CA ARG A 18 5.93 2.73 -18.62
C ARG A 18 7.14 3.37 -19.28
N ARG A 19 7.03 3.75 -20.56
CA ARG A 19 8.06 4.54 -21.27
C ARG A 19 7.90 6.02 -20.93
N VAL A 20 9.01 6.69 -20.63
CA VAL A 20 9.06 8.14 -20.39
C VAL A 20 10.19 8.73 -21.23
N ALA A 21 9.85 9.72 -22.06
CA ALA A 21 10.84 10.47 -22.82
C ALA A 21 11.62 11.38 -21.85
N VAL A 22 12.95 11.32 -21.90
CA VAL A 22 13.85 12.14 -21.09
C VAL A 22 14.91 12.72 -22.02
N ARG A 23 15.28 13.98 -21.79
CA ARG A 23 16.45 14.58 -22.45
C ARG A 23 17.70 14.15 -21.70
N THR A 24 18.64 13.55 -22.41
CA THR A 24 19.96 13.23 -21.85
C THR A 24 20.82 14.50 -21.78
N PRO A 25 21.87 14.52 -20.95
CA PRO A 25 22.81 15.65 -20.88
C PRO A 25 23.42 16.03 -22.24
N SER A 26 23.60 15.06 -23.14
CA SER A 26 24.07 15.25 -24.52
C SER A 26 23.02 15.90 -25.46
N GLY A 27 21.85 16.29 -24.96
CA GLY A 27 20.78 16.93 -25.73
C GLY A 27 19.90 15.96 -26.53
N LYS A 28 20.19 14.65 -26.50
CA LYS A 28 19.39 13.63 -27.21
C LYS A 28 18.13 13.29 -26.41
N VAL A 29 17.00 13.10 -27.08
CA VAL A 29 15.77 12.60 -26.44
C VAL A 29 15.81 11.07 -26.48
N VAL A 30 15.73 10.42 -25.31
CA VAL A 30 15.75 8.95 -25.18
C VAL A 30 14.58 8.48 -24.32
N TYR A 31 14.03 7.30 -24.60
CA TYR A 31 13.00 6.67 -23.76
C TYR A 31 13.61 5.81 -22.65
N HIS A 32 13.34 6.15 -21.40
CA HIS A 32 13.62 5.27 -20.26
C HIS A 32 12.37 4.47 -19.85
N TYR A 33 12.58 3.24 -19.41
CA TYR A 33 11.54 2.42 -18.80
C TYR A 33 11.45 2.71 -17.30
N LYS A 34 10.32 3.29 -16.88
CA LYS A 34 9.97 3.43 -15.46
C LYS A 34 9.12 2.24 -15.01
N ALA A 35 9.33 1.81 -13.76
CA ALA A 35 8.46 0.82 -13.13
C ALA A 35 7.00 1.32 -13.10
N LYS A 36 6.04 0.38 -13.09
CA LYS A 36 4.63 0.73 -12.91
C LYS A 36 4.43 1.44 -11.57
N ARG A 37 3.51 2.40 -11.54
CA ARG A 37 3.07 3.01 -10.29
C ARG A 37 2.15 2.03 -9.56
N HIS A 38 2.46 1.76 -8.30
CA HIS A 38 1.60 0.97 -7.43
C HIS A 38 0.58 1.91 -6.76
N GLY A 39 -0.67 1.49 -6.65
CA GLY A 39 -1.69 2.23 -5.91
C GLY A 39 -1.40 2.26 -4.41
N PRO A 40 -2.05 3.16 -3.65
CA PRO A 40 -1.89 3.19 -2.19
C PRO A 40 -2.47 1.92 -1.55
N ALA A 41 -1.89 1.52 -0.42
CA ALA A 41 -2.47 0.50 0.45
C ALA A 41 -3.86 0.96 0.93
N ARG A 42 -4.82 0.04 1.02
CA ARG A 42 -6.20 0.37 1.41
C ARG A 42 -6.61 -0.41 2.66
N CYS A 43 -7.47 0.20 3.47
CA CYS A 43 -8.09 -0.45 4.61
C CYS A 43 -9.03 -1.57 4.16
N ALA A 44 -9.03 -2.72 4.84
CA ALA A 44 -9.91 -3.84 4.51
C ALA A 44 -11.41 -3.53 4.65
N ILE A 45 -11.79 -2.69 5.61
CA ILE A 45 -13.20 -2.39 5.94
C ILE A 45 -13.68 -1.16 5.15
N CYS A 46 -13.08 0.00 5.40
CA CYS A 46 -13.55 1.27 4.83
C CYS A 46 -12.90 1.63 3.49
N LYS A 47 -11.95 0.82 3.00
CA LYS A 47 -11.23 1.02 1.71
C LYS A 47 -10.48 2.35 1.57
N LYS A 48 -10.39 3.15 2.63
CA LYS A 48 -9.62 4.39 2.69
C LYS A 48 -8.12 4.11 2.51
N PRO A 49 -7.35 5.02 1.88
CA PRO A 49 -5.91 4.87 1.73
C PRO A 49 -5.21 4.88 3.09
N LEU A 50 -4.19 4.03 3.24
CA LEU A 50 -3.34 3.93 4.42
C LEU A 50 -2.03 4.69 4.16
N ASN A 51 -1.74 5.70 4.98
CA ASN A 51 -0.60 6.60 4.75
C ASN A 51 0.74 5.99 5.19
N ALA A 52 0.74 5.21 6.28
CA ALA A 52 1.97 4.69 6.90
C ALA A 52 2.39 3.31 6.38
N THR A 53 1.88 2.88 5.22
CA THR A 53 2.16 1.55 4.67
C THR A 53 2.65 1.70 3.23
N PRO A 54 3.96 1.51 2.99
CA PRO A 54 4.50 1.66 1.65
C PRO A 54 3.92 0.59 0.73
N THR A 55 3.76 0.95 -0.55
CA THR A 55 3.33 0.01 -1.59
C THR A 55 4.37 0.00 -2.71
N GLY A 56 4.71 -1.19 -3.17
CA GLY A 56 5.70 -1.37 -4.22
C GLY A 56 5.73 -2.81 -4.73
N PRO A 57 6.64 -3.12 -5.67
CA PRO A 57 6.87 -4.49 -6.09
C PRO A 57 7.39 -5.32 -4.91
N LYS A 58 7.03 -6.62 -4.87
CA LYS A 58 7.43 -7.56 -3.80
C LYS A 58 8.94 -7.53 -3.52
N SER A 59 9.76 -7.40 -4.57
CA SER A 59 11.22 -7.29 -4.48
C SER A 59 11.69 -6.07 -3.68
N SER A 60 11.07 -4.90 -3.89
CA SER A 60 11.38 -3.68 -3.13
C SER A 60 10.87 -3.76 -1.70
N MET A 61 9.65 -4.30 -1.51
CA MET A 61 9.05 -4.45 -0.19
C MET A 61 9.86 -5.40 0.68
N LYS A 62 10.38 -6.50 0.13
CA LYS A 62 11.21 -7.46 0.88
C LYS A 62 12.44 -6.79 1.50
N LYS A 63 13.08 -5.88 0.76
CA LYS A 63 14.29 -5.14 1.18
C LYS A 63 14.07 -4.12 2.28
N LEU A 64 12.83 -3.66 2.51
CA LEU A 64 12.55 -2.68 3.56
C LEU A 64 12.66 -3.30 4.97
N PRO A 65 13.16 -2.55 5.97
CA PRO A 65 13.12 -3.00 7.37
C PRO A 65 11.68 -3.09 7.89
N LYS A 66 11.47 -3.89 8.95
CA LYS A 66 10.15 -4.13 9.54
C LYS A 66 9.47 -2.82 9.98
N SER A 67 10.23 -1.87 10.54
CA SER A 67 9.75 -0.56 10.98
C SER A 67 9.18 0.29 9.85
N LYS A 68 9.76 0.23 8.65
CA LYS A 68 9.26 0.96 7.47
C LYS A 68 8.10 0.24 6.78
N LYS A 69 7.92 -1.07 7.00
CA LYS A 69 6.86 -1.87 6.38
C LYS A 69 5.49 -1.65 7.01
N ARG A 70 5.43 -1.52 8.34
CA ARG A 70 4.18 -1.45 9.10
C ARG A 70 4.28 -0.53 10.32
N PRO A 71 3.18 0.13 10.71
CA PRO A 71 3.06 0.75 12.02
C PRO A 71 3.16 -0.29 13.15
N ASN A 72 3.62 0.11 14.33
CA ASN A 72 3.83 -0.79 15.48
C ASN A 72 2.54 -1.19 16.23
N ARG A 73 1.36 -0.72 15.80
CA ARG A 73 0.09 -1.08 16.45
C ARG A 73 -0.46 -2.42 15.94
N PRO A 74 -1.36 -3.08 16.70
CA PRO A 74 -2.08 -4.24 16.21
C PRO A 74 -2.82 -3.95 14.90
N TYR A 75 -2.78 -4.91 13.97
CA TYR A 75 -3.34 -4.80 12.61
C TYR A 75 -2.85 -3.57 11.81
N GLY A 76 -1.64 -3.09 12.11
CA GLY A 76 -0.98 -2.00 11.38
C GLY A 76 -0.75 -2.38 9.91
N GLY A 77 -1.22 -1.51 8.99
CA GLY A 77 -1.12 -1.72 7.55
C GLY A 77 -2.22 -2.59 6.92
N TYR A 78 -3.19 -3.04 7.73
CA TYR A 78 -4.38 -3.75 7.25
C TYR A 78 -5.67 -2.96 7.54
N LEU A 79 -5.82 -2.49 8.79
CA LEU A 79 -6.90 -1.62 9.21
C LEU A 79 -6.46 -0.16 9.23
N CYS A 80 -7.38 0.79 9.14
CA CYS A 80 -7.12 2.18 9.50
C CYS A 80 -7.30 2.40 11.02
N PRO A 81 -6.74 3.47 11.61
CA PRO A 81 -6.84 3.73 13.05
C PRO A 81 -8.30 3.84 13.54
N SER A 82 -9.19 4.42 12.72
CA SER A 82 -10.59 4.59 13.10
C SER A 82 -11.39 3.28 13.10
N CYS A 83 -11.20 2.42 12.09
CA CYS A 83 -11.83 1.09 12.08
C CYS A 83 -11.30 0.21 13.20
N PHE A 84 -9.99 0.27 13.49
CA PHE A 84 -9.41 -0.47 14.59
C PHE A 84 -10.02 -0.08 15.94
N ARG A 85 -10.12 1.21 16.24
CA ARG A 85 -10.77 1.71 17.47
C ARG A 85 -12.21 1.22 17.64
N LYS A 86 -12.98 1.15 16.54
CA LYS A 86 -14.36 0.64 16.57
C LYS A 86 -14.43 -0.83 16.94
N ILE A 87 -13.51 -1.65 16.43
CA ILE A 87 -13.46 -3.08 16.73
C ILE A 87 -13.09 -3.29 18.19
N VAL A 88 -12.01 -2.67 18.65
CA VAL A 88 -11.54 -2.77 20.04
C VAL A 88 -12.65 -2.37 21.03
N ARG A 89 -13.37 -1.28 20.74
CA ARG A 89 -14.49 -0.85 21.59
C ARG A 89 -15.63 -1.88 21.61
N LYS A 90 -16.00 -2.44 20.47
CA LYS A 90 -17.06 -3.46 20.40
C LYS A 90 -16.69 -4.71 21.18
N GLU A 91 -15.43 -5.11 21.11
CA GLU A 91 -14.90 -6.28 21.81
C GLU A 91 -14.90 -6.06 23.33
N ALA A 92 -14.41 -4.91 23.79
CA ALA A 92 -14.46 -4.54 25.21
C ALA A 92 -15.90 -4.48 25.76
N LEU A 93 -16.86 -3.95 25.00
CA LEU A 93 -18.27 -3.95 25.40
C LEU A 93 -18.85 -5.36 25.48
N ARG A 94 -18.50 -6.23 24.52
CA ARG A 94 -18.94 -7.64 24.53
C ARG A 94 -18.40 -8.37 25.75
N GLU A 95 -17.13 -8.17 26.09
CA GLU A 95 -16.52 -8.73 27.30
C GLU A 95 -17.26 -8.23 28.56
N GLY A 96 -17.55 -6.93 28.64
CA GLY A 96 -18.33 -6.37 29.75
C GLY A 96 -19.75 -6.95 29.86
N GLU A 97 -20.46 -7.13 28.75
CA GLU A 97 -21.76 -7.80 28.75
C GLU A 97 -21.70 -9.25 29.22
N ILE A 98 -20.64 -9.98 28.88
CA ILE A 98 -20.45 -11.37 29.33
C ILE A 98 -20.26 -11.40 30.85
N LEU A 99 -19.47 -10.47 31.41
CA LEU A 99 -19.26 -10.37 32.86
C LEU A 99 -20.54 -9.99 33.62
N LEU A 100 -21.43 -9.21 33.01
CA LEU A 100 -22.72 -8.83 33.60
C LEU A 100 -23.75 -9.97 33.51
N LYS A 101 -23.73 -10.76 32.44
CA LYS A 101 -24.69 -11.85 32.18
C LYS A 101 -24.28 -13.18 32.82
N GLY A 102 -22.99 -13.48 32.84
CA GLY A 102 -22.42 -14.59 33.59
C GLY A 102 -22.23 -14.13 35.03
N GLY A 103 -23.28 -14.30 35.84
CA GLY A 103 -23.27 -13.92 37.25
C GLY A 103 -21.93 -14.25 37.92
N ILE A 104 -21.38 -13.25 38.59
CA ILE A 104 -20.15 -13.33 39.36
C ILE A 104 -20.31 -14.42 40.42
N SER A 105 -19.81 -15.63 40.16
CA SER A 105 -19.28 -16.49 41.21
C SER A 105 -17.77 -16.36 41.17
N VAL A 106 -17.28 -15.17 41.52
CA VAL A 106 -15.90 -15.02 41.97
C VAL A 106 -15.90 -15.60 43.39
N THR A 107 -15.57 -16.88 43.50
CA THR A 107 -14.99 -17.45 44.73
C THR A 107 -13.53 -17.05 44.79
#